data_AF-D6GWQ8-F1
#
_entry.id   AF-D6GWQ8-F1
#
_cell.length_a   1.000
_cell.length_b   1.000
_cell.length_c   1.000
_cell.angle_alpha   90.00
_cell.angle_beta   90.00
_cell.angle_gamma   90.00
#
_symmetry.space_group_name_H-M   'P 1'
#
loop_
_entity.id
_entity.type
_entity.pdbx_description
1 polymer ?
#
loop_
_entity_poly.entity_id
_entity_poly.type
_entity_poly.pdbx_seq_one_letter_code
_entity_poly.pdbx_strand_id
1 'polypeptide(L)'
;ELSKKNSNQFIIKIKSKKKINGFSEKQIKDPNKKDLESILKDFIIWIEPIKDRTIAGHNVTFDARFLNTAFKRYGIDFTFGYRVVDTHSLTYASLISKSKEVPLKNGRTDITSDYVFNYVGLPEETKPHNALNGAKMEAEAISRLVYGKGLLESYKNYNVPEYLIK
;
A
#
# COMPACT_ATOMS: atom_id res chain seq x y z
N GLU A 1 9.67 23.81 -0.50
CA GLU A 1 10.83 23.39 -1.31
C GLU A 1 10.77 21.90 -1.57
N LEU A 2 10.64 21.52 -2.84
CA LEU A 2 10.83 20.14 -3.30
C LEU A 2 12.35 19.95 -3.51
N SER A 3 13.05 19.41 -2.52
CA SER A 3 14.44 19.02 -2.73
C SER A 3 14.47 17.70 -3.51
N LYS A 4 15.15 17.72 -4.67
CA LYS A 4 15.50 16.55 -5.45
C LYS A 4 16.38 15.63 -4.59
N LYS A 5 15.76 14.67 -3.91
CA LYS A 5 16.38 13.40 -3.56
C LYS A 5 15.58 12.32 -4.29
N ASN A 6 16.29 11.30 -4.77
CA ASN A 6 15.74 10.06 -5.32
C ASN A 6 14.81 9.36 -4.30
N SER A 7 13.63 9.90 -4.07
CA SER A 7 12.60 9.29 -3.25
C SER A 7 11.49 8.81 -4.18
N ASN A 8 11.48 7.50 -4.44
CA ASN A 8 10.34 6.77 -5.02
C ASN A 8 9.14 6.74 -4.05
N GLN A 9 8.95 7.79 -3.25
CA GLN A 9 7.92 7.91 -2.24
C GLN A 9 7.21 9.24 -2.45
N PHE A 10 5.92 9.15 -2.73
CA PHE A 10 5.02 10.29 -2.73
C PHE A 10 4.23 10.29 -1.43
N ILE A 11 4.44 11.32 -0.61
CA ILE A 11 3.84 11.41 0.72
C ILE A 11 2.99 12.65 0.77
N ILE A 12 1.66 12.46 0.86
CA ILE A 12 0.73 13.57 1.03
C ILE A 12 -0.27 13.27 2.16
N LYS A 13 -0.43 14.24 3.06
CA LYS A 13 -1.31 14.14 4.24
C LYS A 13 -2.70 14.67 3.92
N ILE A 14 -3.62 13.80 3.46
CA ILE A 14 -5.03 14.15 3.22
C ILE A 14 -5.86 14.22 4.51
N LYS A 15 -7.05 14.84 4.44
CA LYS A 15 -8.01 14.95 5.55
C LYS A 15 -8.76 13.62 5.74
N SER A 16 -8.69 12.99 6.92
CA SER A 16 -9.37 11.70 7.17
C SER A 16 -9.86 11.55 8.63
N LYS A 17 -10.72 10.55 8.90
CA LYS A 17 -11.42 10.38 10.20
C LYS A 17 -10.48 10.01 11.37
N LYS A 18 -10.55 10.75 12.48
CA LYS A 18 -9.64 10.75 13.66
C LYS A 18 -9.27 9.39 14.29
N LYS A 19 -10.21 8.43 14.44
CA LYS A 19 -9.99 7.25 15.31
C LYS A 19 -9.15 6.13 14.70
N ILE A 20 -9.04 6.07 13.38
CA ILE A 20 -8.41 4.93 12.68
C ILE A 20 -6.97 5.26 12.27
N ASN A 21 -6.71 6.50 11.89
CA ASN A 21 -5.48 6.93 11.21
C ASN A 21 -4.59 7.88 12.03
N GLY A 22 -4.95 8.14 13.28
CA GLY A 22 -4.16 8.99 14.18
C GLY A 22 -4.09 10.47 13.81
N PHE A 23 -4.84 10.96 12.80
CA PHE A 23 -4.82 12.38 12.46
C PHE A 23 -5.55 13.22 13.53
N SER A 24 -4.89 14.28 14.00
CA SER A 24 -5.51 15.28 14.86
C SER A 24 -6.38 16.25 14.06
N GLU A 25 -7.32 16.92 14.73
CA GLU A 25 -8.16 17.95 14.10
C GLU A 25 -7.34 19.09 13.51
N LYS A 26 -6.28 19.49 14.23
CA LYS A 26 -5.33 20.51 13.78
C LYS A 26 -4.68 20.12 12.47
N GLN A 27 -4.23 18.86 12.34
CA GLN A 27 -3.66 18.36 11.09
C GLN A 27 -4.69 18.28 9.96
N ILE A 28 -5.96 18.00 10.26
CA ILE A 28 -7.03 17.95 9.26
C ILE A 28 -7.39 19.36 8.77
N LYS A 29 -7.36 20.36 9.66
CA LYS A 29 -7.76 21.74 9.35
C LYS A 29 -6.59 22.66 8.98
N ASP A 30 -5.38 22.13 8.86
CA ASP A 30 -4.18 22.90 8.52
C ASP A 30 -4.36 23.63 7.17
N PRO A 31 -4.38 24.97 7.16
CA PRO A 31 -4.61 25.76 5.94
C PRO A 31 -3.42 25.70 4.97
N ASN A 32 -2.25 25.27 5.42
CA ASN A 32 -1.05 25.15 4.57
C ASN A 32 -1.03 23.86 3.74
N LYS A 33 -2.00 22.95 3.96
CA LYS A 33 -2.12 21.75 3.13
C LYS A 33 -2.70 22.10 1.77
N LYS A 34 -2.09 21.53 0.72
CA LYS A 34 -2.65 21.54 -0.63
C LYS A 34 -4.08 20.98 -0.62
N ASP A 35 -4.94 21.55 -1.44
CA ASP A 35 -6.25 20.98 -1.71
C ASP A 35 -6.12 19.64 -2.46
N LEU A 36 -7.21 18.87 -2.50
CA LEU A 36 -7.21 17.54 -3.09
C LEU A 36 -6.93 17.55 -4.60
N GLU A 37 -7.40 18.55 -5.35
CA GLU A 37 -7.18 18.63 -6.80
C GLU A 37 -5.70 18.81 -7.11
N SER A 38 -5.05 19.76 -6.43
CA SER A 38 -3.62 20.02 -6.53
C SER A 38 -2.80 18.78 -6.20
N ILE A 39 -3.20 18.03 -5.15
CA ILE A 39 -2.58 16.77 -4.74
C ILE A 39 -2.68 15.70 -5.83
N LEU A 40 -3.84 15.56 -6.47
CA LEU A 40 -4.07 14.58 -7.53
C LEU A 40 -3.23 14.90 -8.78
N LYS A 41 -3.12 16.18 -9.14
CA LYS A 41 -2.27 16.62 -10.27
C LYS A 41 -0.79 16.35 -9.99
N ASP A 42 -0.30 16.70 -8.81
CA ASP A 42 1.07 16.37 -8.40
C ASP A 42 1.34 14.86 -8.44
N PHE A 43 0.37 14.06 -8.00
CA PHE A 43 0.49 12.60 -7.99
C PHE A 43 0.59 12.03 -9.40
N ILE A 44 -0.19 12.54 -10.36
CA ILE A 44 -0.11 12.13 -11.77
C ILE A 44 1.27 12.43 -12.36
N ILE A 45 1.78 13.65 -12.13
CA ILE A 45 3.12 14.05 -12.57
C ILE A 45 4.19 13.12 -11.96
N TRP A 46 4.02 12.75 -10.69
CA TRP A 46 4.96 11.87 -10.01
C TRP A 46 4.97 10.43 -10.58
N ILE A 47 3.81 9.87 -10.94
CA ILE A 47 3.74 8.51 -11.51
C ILE A 47 4.03 8.46 -13.01
N GLU A 48 3.95 9.59 -13.73
CA GLU A 48 4.16 9.67 -15.17
C GLU A 48 5.45 8.98 -15.68
N PRO A 49 6.64 9.19 -15.08
CA PRO A 49 7.87 8.54 -15.54
C PRO A 49 7.93 7.03 -15.21
N ILE A 50 7.00 6.49 -14.42
CA ILE A 50 7.00 5.08 -14.05
C ILE A 50 6.38 4.26 -15.19
N LYS A 51 7.16 3.31 -15.76
CA LYS A 51 6.70 2.47 -16.87
C LYS A 51 5.54 1.55 -16.48
N ASP A 52 5.68 0.82 -15.37
CA ASP A 52 4.61 -0.03 -14.82
C ASP A 52 3.92 0.70 -13.68
N ARG A 53 2.66 1.07 -13.91
CA ARG A 53 1.81 1.82 -12.98
C ARG A 53 0.69 0.96 -12.41
N THR A 54 0.83 -0.37 -12.49
CA THR A 54 -0.10 -1.31 -11.87
C THR A 54 -0.11 -1.09 -10.37
N ILE A 55 -1.27 -0.75 -9.78
CA ILE A 55 -1.34 -0.56 -8.33
C ILE A 55 -1.26 -1.92 -7.66
N ALA A 56 -0.47 -1.97 -6.58
CA ALA A 56 -0.34 -3.12 -5.72
C ALA A 56 -0.56 -2.73 -4.24
N GLY A 57 -1.12 -3.64 -3.45
CA GLY A 57 -1.43 -3.41 -2.04
C GLY A 57 -2.32 -4.49 -1.45
N HIS A 58 -2.88 -4.29 -0.25
CA HIS A 58 -3.86 -5.20 0.35
C HIS A 58 -5.29 -4.73 0.12
N ASN A 59 -6.15 -5.57 -0.46
CA ASN A 59 -7.52 -5.18 -0.87
C ASN A 59 -7.51 -3.92 -1.78
N VAL A 60 -6.51 -3.82 -2.63
CA VAL A 60 -6.09 -2.59 -3.31
C VAL A 60 -7.10 -2.09 -4.34
N THR A 61 -8.05 -2.93 -4.73
CA THR A 61 -9.20 -2.51 -5.55
C THR A 61 -9.99 -1.40 -4.87
N PHE A 62 -10.08 -1.41 -3.54
CA PHE A 62 -10.71 -0.33 -2.78
C PHE A 62 -9.99 1.00 -3.00
N ASP A 63 -8.67 1.03 -2.83
CA ASP A 63 -7.82 2.21 -3.00
C ASP A 63 -7.84 2.74 -4.43
N ALA A 64 -7.73 1.85 -5.42
CA ALA A 64 -7.81 2.22 -6.84
C ALA A 64 -9.15 2.90 -7.17
N ARG A 65 -10.27 2.36 -6.66
CA ARG A 65 -11.61 2.95 -6.84
C ARG A 65 -11.75 4.28 -6.09
N PHE A 66 -11.14 4.40 -4.92
CA PHE A 66 -11.14 5.64 -4.15
C PHE A 66 -10.42 6.76 -4.94
N LEU A 67 -9.25 6.47 -5.50
CA LEU A 67 -8.50 7.41 -6.35
C LEU A 67 -9.26 7.76 -7.64
N ASN A 68 -9.80 6.76 -8.35
CA ASN A 68 -10.58 7.00 -9.58
C ASN A 68 -11.81 7.89 -9.31
N THR A 69 -12.47 7.71 -8.16
CA THR A 69 -13.58 8.58 -7.75
C THR A 69 -13.10 10.01 -7.49
N ALA A 70 -11.90 10.18 -6.91
CA ALA A 70 -11.30 11.48 -6.66
C ALA A 70 -10.92 12.19 -7.98
N PHE A 71 -10.29 11.50 -8.93
CA PHE A 71 -9.99 12.06 -10.26
C PHE A 71 -11.28 12.50 -10.97
N LYS A 72 -12.30 11.63 -10.99
CA LYS A 72 -13.60 11.93 -11.61
C LYS A 72 -14.26 13.16 -11.00
N ARG A 73 -14.15 13.37 -9.68
CA ARG A 73 -14.73 14.54 -8.99
C ARG A 73 -14.20 15.88 -9.53
N TYR A 74 -12.95 15.91 -9.96
CA TYR A 74 -12.29 17.12 -10.46
C TYR A 74 -12.13 17.13 -11.99
N GLY A 75 -12.80 16.22 -12.71
CA GLY A 75 -12.73 16.15 -14.17
C GLY A 75 -11.31 15.86 -14.70
N ILE A 76 -10.46 15.21 -13.91
CA ILE A 76 -9.11 14.84 -14.32
C ILE A 76 -9.20 13.59 -15.20
N ASP A 77 -8.71 13.69 -16.44
CA ASP A 77 -8.68 12.60 -17.42
C ASP A 77 -7.55 11.59 -17.11
N PHE A 78 -7.69 10.93 -15.97
CA PHE A 78 -6.80 9.85 -15.54
C PHE A 78 -7.62 8.81 -14.78
N THR A 79 -7.38 7.54 -15.10
CA THR A 79 -7.94 6.42 -14.34
C THR A 79 -6.89 5.34 -14.18
N PHE A 80 -6.82 4.77 -12.99
CA PHE A 80 -6.15 3.50 -12.82
C PHE A 80 -6.92 2.39 -13.52
N GLY A 81 -6.16 1.46 -14.09
CA GLY A 81 -6.70 0.27 -14.74
C GLY A 81 -7.37 -0.67 -13.75
N TYR A 82 -8.19 -1.59 -14.28
CA TYR A 82 -8.89 -2.61 -13.49
C TYR A 82 -7.96 -3.71 -12.94
N ARG A 83 -6.79 -3.88 -13.55
CA ARG A 83 -5.81 -4.89 -13.13
C ARG A 83 -4.99 -4.33 -11.97
N VAL A 84 -4.90 -5.13 -10.91
CA VAL A 84 -4.17 -4.79 -9.68
C VAL A 84 -3.38 -6.01 -9.21
N VAL A 85 -2.37 -5.78 -8.39
CA VAL A 85 -1.62 -6.84 -7.71
C VAL A 85 -1.98 -6.83 -6.23
N ASP A 86 -2.81 -7.78 -5.82
CA ASP A 86 -3.30 -7.85 -4.45
C ASP A 86 -2.46 -8.81 -3.59
N THR A 87 -1.95 -8.32 -2.47
CA THR A 87 -1.17 -9.13 -1.52
C THR A 87 -1.96 -10.30 -0.94
N HIS A 88 -3.29 -10.17 -0.82
CA HIS A 88 -4.18 -11.29 -0.48
C HIS A 88 -4.01 -12.44 -1.47
N SER A 89 -4.14 -12.14 -2.76
CA SER A 89 -4.08 -13.14 -3.84
C SER A 89 -2.69 -13.76 -3.96
N LEU A 90 -1.63 -12.93 -3.83
CA LEU A 90 -0.25 -13.43 -3.83
C LEU A 90 0.00 -14.38 -2.65
N THR A 91 -0.48 -14.03 -1.46
CA THR A 91 -0.31 -14.86 -0.25
C THR A 91 -1.12 -16.15 -0.35
N TYR A 92 -2.37 -16.07 -0.82
CA TYR A 92 -3.21 -17.24 -1.09
C TYR A 92 -2.52 -18.22 -2.05
N ALA A 93 -2.01 -17.73 -3.18
CA ALA A 93 -1.28 -18.56 -4.14
C ALA A 93 0.00 -19.17 -3.53
N SER A 94 0.74 -18.39 -2.74
CA SER A 94 1.94 -18.88 -2.05
C SER A 94 1.63 -19.96 -1.01
N LEU A 95 0.53 -19.84 -0.26
CA LEU A 95 0.08 -20.86 0.69
C LEU A 95 -0.26 -22.17 -0.03
N ILE A 96 -1.09 -22.10 -1.06
CA ILE A 96 -1.52 -23.28 -1.83
C ILE A 96 -0.32 -23.97 -2.50
N SER A 97 0.57 -23.21 -3.15
CA SER A 97 1.76 -23.78 -3.82
C SER A 97 2.73 -24.47 -2.86
N LYS A 98 2.63 -24.20 -1.56
CA LYS A 98 3.47 -24.78 -0.50
C LYS A 98 2.71 -25.78 0.36
N SER A 99 1.51 -26.20 -0.07
CA SER A 99 0.65 -27.10 0.68
C SER A 99 0.38 -26.64 2.13
N LYS A 100 0.33 -25.31 2.34
CA LYS A 100 -0.02 -24.72 3.63
C LYS A 100 -1.53 -24.47 3.69
N GLU A 101 -2.09 -24.62 4.88
CA GLU A 101 -3.51 -24.33 5.13
C GLU A 101 -3.81 -22.84 4.87
N VAL A 102 -4.90 -22.58 4.15
CA VAL A 102 -5.40 -21.22 3.95
C VAL A 102 -6.33 -20.88 5.11
N PRO A 103 -6.08 -19.80 5.88
CA PRO A 103 -6.94 -19.43 7.00
C PRO A 103 -8.33 -19.08 6.47
N LEU A 104 -9.36 -19.64 7.11
CA LEU A 104 -10.76 -19.40 6.77
C LEU A 104 -11.53 -18.80 7.96
N LYS A 105 -12.48 -17.92 7.65
CA LYS A 105 -13.47 -17.39 8.57
C LYS A 105 -14.80 -17.27 7.85
N ASN A 106 -15.85 -17.88 8.40
CA ASN A 106 -17.19 -17.91 7.81
C ASN A 106 -17.19 -18.38 6.33
N GLY A 107 -16.43 -19.44 6.04
CA GLY A 107 -16.34 -20.05 4.71
C GLY A 107 -15.60 -19.24 3.66
N ARG A 108 -14.85 -18.20 4.05
CA ARG A 108 -14.05 -17.35 3.16
C ARG A 108 -12.64 -17.18 3.72
N THR A 109 -11.68 -16.87 2.84
CA THR A 109 -10.29 -16.64 3.24
C THR A 109 -10.18 -15.48 4.24
N ASP A 110 -9.48 -15.69 5.34
CA ASP A 110 -9.20 -14.69 6.39
C ASP A 110 -7.74 -14.23 6.34
N ILE A 111 -7.24 -13.97 5.14
CA ILE A 111 -5.90 -13.42 4.91
C ILE A 111 -6.01 -11.90 5.05
N THR A 112 -5.74 -11.38 6.24
CA THR A 112 -5.68 -9.95 6.55
C THR A 112 -4.30 -9.35 6.21
N SER A 113 -4.15 -8.02 6.23
CA SER A 113 -2.84 -7.37 6.05
C SER A 113 -1.83 -7.84 7.10
N ASP A 114 -2.25 -7.96 8.37
CA ASP A 114 -1.40 -8.47 9.44
C ASP A 114 -0.99 -9.93 9.20
N TYR A 115 -1.90 -10.76 8.68
CA TYR A 115 -1.56 -12.13 8.26
C TYR A 115 -0.50 -12.12 7.16
N VAL A 116 -0.67 -11.27 6.14
CA VAL A 116 0.33 -11.12 5.05
C VAL A 116 1.68 -10.72 5.63
N PHE A 117 1.74 -9.70 6.49
CA PHE A 117 2.99 -9.22 7.08
C PHE A 117 3.69 -10.32 7.87
N ASN A 118 2.96 -10.99 8.77
CA ASN A 118 3.50 -12.12 9.53
C ASN A 118 3.98 -13.26 8.61
N TYR A 119 3.23 -13.57 7.55
CA TYR A 119 3.59 -14.59 6.56
C TYR A 119 4.88 -14.25 5.79
N VAL A 120 5.19 -12.97 5.58
CA VAL A 120 6.44 -12.56 4.93
C VAL A 120 7.57 -12.24 5.93
N GLY A 121 7.38 -12.57 7.21
CA GLY A 121 8.37 -12.34 8.26
C GLY A 121 8.50 -10.88 8.71
N LEU A 122 7.46 -10.06 8.51
CA LEU A 122 7.35 -8.69 9.02
C LEU A 122 6.49 -8.66 10.29
N PRO A 123 6.65 -7.63 11.15
CA PRO A 123 5.74 -7.42 12.28
C PRO A 123 4.36 -6.93 11.81
N GLU A 124 3.39 -6.90 12.71
CA GLU A 124 2.11 -6.22 12.50
C GLU A 124 2.29 -4.70 12.32
N GLU A 125 1.32 -4.05 11.66
CA GLU A 125 1.37 -2.59 11.51
C GLU A 125 1.20 -1.89 12.86
N THR A 126 2.09 -0.95 13.16
CA THR A 126 1.98 -0.11 14.36
C THR A 126 0.69 0.70 14.34
N LYS A 127 -0.05 0.71 15.45
CA LYS A 127 -1.29 1.49 15.61
C LYS A 127 -1.00 2.86 16.24
N PRO A 128 -1.76 3.92 15.90
CA PRO A 128 -2.86 3.96 14.91
C PRO A 128 -2.34 3.81 13.48
N HIS A 129 -3.19 3.31 12.58
CA HIS A 129 -2.79 3.02 11.20
C HIS A 129 -2.26 4.28 10.51
N ASN A 130 -1.23 4.14 9.68
CA ASN A 130 -0.69 5.24 8.93
C ASN A 130 -0.52 4.81 7.48
N ALA A 131 -1.23 5.48 6.56
CA ALA A 131 -1.26 5.09 5.15
C ALA A 131 0.14 4.96 4.52
N LEU A 132 1.11 5.78 4.93
CA LEU A 132 2.48 5.67 4.43
C LEU A 132 3.20 4.44 5.00
N ASN A 133 3.01 4.14 6.29
CA ASN A 133 3.60 2.95 6.89
C ASN A 133 3.00 1.68 6.28
N GLY A 134 1.67 1.62 6.17
CA GLY A 134 0.97 0.54 5.46
C GLY A 134 1.51 0.33 4.05
N ALA A 135 1.60 1.39 3.23
CA ALA A 135 2.12 1.28 1.87
C ALA A 135 3.58 0.79 1.80
N LYS A 136 4.43 1.17 2.77
CA LYS A 136 5.81 0.67 2.87
C LYS A 136 5.86 -0.81 3.23
N MET A 137 5.04 -1.24 4.19
CA MET A 137 4.96 -2.65 4.60
C MET A 137 4.40 -3.51 3.47
N GLU A 138 3.41 -3.04 2.73
CA GLU A 138 2.87 -3.73 1.55
C GLU A 138 3.90 -3.85 0.44
N ALA A 139 4.65 -2.77 0.15
CA ALA A 139 5.73 -2.81 -0.85
C ALA A 139 6.82 -3.83 -0.48
N GLU A 140 7.22 -3.85 0.80
CA GLU A 140 8.15 -4.86 1.33
C GLU A 140 7.57 -6.28 1.20
N ALA A 141 6.31 -6.49 1.57
CA ALA A 141 5.65 -7.78 1.49
C ALA A 141 5.55 -8.30 0.05
N ILE A 142 5.21 -7.44 -0.91
CA ILE A 142 5.19 -7.79 -2.33
C ILE A 142 6.58 -8.22 -2.80
N SER A 143 7.64 -7.49 -2.42
CA SER A 143 9.00 -7.86 -2.80
C SER A 143 9.38 -9.25 -2.27
N ARG A 144 9.01 -9.55 -1.02
CA ARG A 144 9.28 -10.86 -0.41
C ARG A 144 8.46 -11.98 -1.06
N LEU A 145 7.18 -11.76 -1.34
CA LEU A 145 6.31 -12.74 -2.00
C LEU A 145 6.74 -13.03 -3.45
N VAL A 146 7.08 -11.99 -4.20
CA VAL A 146 7.34 -12.08 -5.64
C VAL A 146 8.80 -12.42 -5.94
N TYR A 147 9.75 -11.89 -5.16
CA TYR A 147 11.18 -12.02 -5.45
C TYR A 147 11.97 -12.77 -4.38
N GLY A 148 11.37 -13.11 -3.23
CA GLY A 148 12.08 -13.79 -2.15
C GLY A 148 13.16 -12.93 -1.49
N LYS A 149 13.06 -11.60 -1.59
CA LYS A 149 14.06 -10.66 -1.03
C LYS A 149 13.41 -9.41 -0.43
N GLY A 150 14.10 -8.83 0.55
CA GLY A 150 13.71 -7.54 1.13
C GLY A 150 13.87 -6.38 0.14
N LEU A 151 13.19 -5.26 0.41
CA LEU A 151 13.15 -4.08 -0.45
C LEU A 151 13.64 -2.82 0.26
N LEU A 152 13.17 -2.57 1.48
CA LEU A 152 13.39 -1.33 2.21
C LEU A 152 14.36 -1.51 3.39
N GLU A 153 15.29 -0.57 3.52
CA GLU A 153 16.29 -0.53 4.60
C GLU A 153 15.67 -0.59 6.00
N SER A 154 14.47 -0.01 6.17
CA SER A 154 13.73 -0.03 7.44
C SER A 154 13.35 -1.44 7.89
N TYR A 155 13.34 -2.42 6.99
CA TYR A 155 12.97 -3.81 7.29
C TYR A 155 14.13 -4.79 7.15
N LYS A 156 15.37 -4.31 6.99
CA LYS A 156 16.56 -5.18 6.78
C LYS A 156 16.83 -6.18 7.91
N ASN A 157 16.43 -5.82 9.14
CA ASN A 157 16.63 -6.67 10.32
C ASN A 157 15.55 -7.76 10.45
N TYR A 158 14.53 -7.76 9.59
CA TYR A 158 13.52 -8.81 9.54
C TYR A 158 13.87 -9.78 8.42
N ASN A 159 14.26 -10.99 8.78
CA ASN A 159 14.63 -12.02 7.82
C ASN A 159 13.46 -12.35 6.87
N VAL A 160 13.77 -12.59 5.60
CA VAL A 160 12.82 -13.18 4.67
C VAL A 160 12.68 -14.67 5.02
N PRO A 161 11.47 -15.20 5.23
CA PRO A 161 11.28 -16.61 5.55
C PRO A 161 11.86 -17.52 4.47
N GLU A 162 12.54 -18.60 4.86
CA GLU A 162 13.22 -19.52 3.93
C GLU A 162 12.32 -20.05 2.82
N TYR A 163 11.05 -20.33 3.14
CA TYR A 163 10.09 -20.81 2.16
C TYR A 163 9.73 -19.78 1.08
N LEU A 164 10.12 -18.52 1.22
CA LEU A 164 9.94 -17.49 0.18
C LEU A 164 11.22 -17.23 -0.63
N ILE A 165 12.38 -17.69 -0.15
CA ILE A 165 13.66 -17.52 -0.86
C ILE A 165 13.61 -18.37 -2.14
N LYS A 166 14.07 -17.77 -3.24
CA LYS A 166 14.10 -18.38 -4.58
C LYS A 166 15.49 -18.87 -4.95
#